data_AF-A0A7Z7BA52-F1
#
_entry.id   AF-A0A7Z7BA52-F1
#
_cell.length_a   1.000
_cell.length_b   1.000
_cell.length_c   1.000
_cell.angle_alpha   90.00
_cell.angle_beta   90.00
_cell.angle_gamma   90.00
#
_symmetry.space_group_name_H-M   'P 1'
#
loop_
_entity.id
_entity.type
_entity.pdbx_description
1 polymer ?
#
loop_
_entity_poly.entity_id
_entity_poly.type
_entity_poly.pdbx_seq_one_letter_code
_entity_poly.pdbx_strand_id
1 'polypeptide(L)'
;METDGVPEDFPLGISAVVPGAQPKLCVVRRAGLYVADQEDDARRERWLMCEDLASQLVSVAVKDDHGRPVPHEETLHRIRLAVARKGWVSMAELDWLIKRLRELLAW
;
A
#
# COMPACT_ATOMS: atom_id res chain seq x y z
N MET A 1 -14.72 8.06 -17.34
CA MET A 1 -14.72 8.31 -15.88
C MET A 1 -13.27 8.58 -15.54
N GLU A 2 -12.94 9.84 -15.25
CA GLU A 2 -11.57 10.25 -14.93
C GLU A 2 -11.09 9.41 -13.75
N THR A 3 -10.11 8.55 -14.00
CA THR A 3 -9.40 7.82 -12.95
C THR A 3 -8.72 8.88 -12.11
N ASP A 4 -9.14 8.99 -10.85
CA ASP A 4 -8.70 9.95 -9.86
C ASP A 4 -7.22 9.78 -9.51
N GLY A 5 -6.29 9.93 -10.46
CA GLY A 5 -4.82 9.84 -10.32
C GLY A 5 -4.23 8.51 -9.81
N VAL A 6 -5.01 7.69 -9.11
CA VAL A 6 -4.59 6.47 -8.43
C VAL A 6 -4.49 5.33 -9.43
N PRO A 7 -3.35 4.62 -9.50
CA PRO A 7 -3.17 3.46 -10.35
C PRO A 7 -4.25 2.39 -10.13
N GLU A 8 -4.70 1.74 -11.21
CA GLU A 8 -5.74 0.71 -11.14
C GLU A 8 -5.33 -0.50 -10.29
N ASP A 9 -4.03 -0.78 -10.21
CA ASP A 9 -3.47 -1.88 -9.42
C ASP A 9 -3.24 -1.54 -7.94
N PHE A 10 -3.49 -0.29 -7.52
CA PHE A 10 -3.44 0.07 -6.11
C PHE A 10 -4.63 -0.58 -5.37
N PRO A 11 -4.40 -1.27 -4.23
CA PRO A 11 -5.42 -2.06 -3.57
C PRO A 11 -6.66 -1.25 -3.20
N LEU A 12 -7.82 -1.89 -3.36
CA LEU A 12 -9.07 -1.42 -2.80
C LEU A 12 -9.14 -1.82 -1.33
N GLY A 13 -9.65 -0.93 -0.47
CA GLY A 13 -9.94 -1.27 0.91
C GLY A 13 -10.91 -2.44 0.99
N ILE A 14 -10.52 -3.50 1.68
CA ILE A 14 -11.39 -4.66 1.88
C ILE A 14 -12.47 -4.27 2.89
N SER A 15 -13.75 -4.37 2.51
CA SER A 15 -14.85 -4.21 3.47
C SER A 15 -14.76 -5.31 4.53
N ALA A 16 -14.84 -4.95 5.81
CA ALA A 16 -14.71 -5.89 6.91
C ALA A 16 -15.78 -7.01 6.82
N VAL A 17 -15.44 -8.20 7.34
CA VAL A 17 -16.37 -9.35 7.35
C VAL A 17 -16.86 -9.59 8.77
N VAL A 18 -18.18 -9.70 8.94
CA VAL A 18 -18.82 -9.97 10.24
C VAL A 18 -19.53 -11.32 10.19
N PRO A 19 -19.22 -12.27 11.11
CA PRO A 19 -19.81 -13.60 11.10
C PRO A 19 -21.33 -13.59 11.37
N GLY A 20 -22.01 -14.67 10.99
CA GLY A 20 -23.42 -14.94 11.30
C GLY A 20 -24.21 -15.56 10.15
N ALA A 21 -25.46 -15.95 10.42
CA ALA A 21 -26.31 -16.67 9.45
C ALA A 21 -26.76 -15.85 8.23
N GLN A 22 -26.71 -14.52 8.33
CA GLN A 22 -27.06 -13.61 7.23
C GLN A 22 -25.85 -12.77 6.81
N PRO A 23 -25.68 -12.52 5.49
CA PRO A 23 -24.64 -11.65 4.98
C PRO A 23 -24.82 -10.22 5.50
N LYS A 24 -23.71 -9.55 5.82
CA LYS A 24 -23.69 -8.18 6.34
C LYS A 24 -22.75 -7.35 5.50
N LEU A 25 -23.15 -6.12 5.22
CA LEU A 25 -22.31 -5.12 4.57
C LEU A 25 -21.71 -4.21 5.65
N CYS A 26 -20.38 -4.13 5.72
CA CYS A 26 -19.72 -3.20 6.61
C CYS A 26 -19.67 -1.81 5.97
N VAL A 27 -20.15 -0.83 6.71
CA VAL A 27 -20.30 0.57 6.28
C VAL A 27 -19.71 1.49 7.34
N VAL A 28 -19.22 2.64 6.91
CA VAL A 28 -18.75 3.69 7.82
C VAL A 28 -19.85 4.74 7.95
N ARG A 29 -20.08 5.22 9.18
CA ARG A 29 -21.01 6.33 9.42
C ARG A 29 -20.27 7.67 9.28
N ARG A 30 -20.65 8.50 8.31
CA ARG A 30 -20.09 9.84 8.05
C ARG A 30 -21.21 10.85 7.80
N ALA A 31 -21.12 12.03 8.41
CA ALA A 31 -22.14 13.08 8.30
C ALA A 31 -23.60 12.59 8.48
N GLY A 32 -23.81 11.57 9.32
CA GLY A 32 -25.12 10.95 9.56
C GLY A 32 -25.54 9.87 8.56
N LEU A 33 -24.80 9.64 7.47
CA LEU A 33 -25.05 8.63 6.44
C LEU A 33 -24.18 7.39 6.64
N TYR A 34 -24.63 6.24 6.13
CA TYR A 34 -23.85 5.00 6.05
C TYR A 34 -23.31 4.82 4.64
N VAL A 35 -21.99 4.73 4.49
CA VAL A 35 -21.31 4.61 3.19
C VAL A 35 -20.53 3.30 3.14
N ALA A 36 -20.73 2.52 2.08
CA ALA A 36 -20.10 1.22 1.87
C ALA A 36 -18.81 1.31 1.05
N ASP A 37 -18.79 2.21 0.07
CA ASP A 37 -17.64 2.42 -0.79
C ASP A 37 -16.56 3.19 -0.01
N GLN A 38 -15.32 2.77 -0.18
CA GLN A 38 -14.20 3.61 0.18
C GLN A 38 -14.31 4.86 -0.71
N GLU A 39 -14.44 6.03 -0.09
CA GLU A 39 -14.40 7.30 -0.80
C GLU A 39 -13.12 7.31 -1.65
N ASP A 40 -13.22 7.67 -2.94
CA ASP A 40 -12.06 7.70 -3.85
C ASP A 40 -10.90 8.51 -3.23
N ASP A 41 -11.25 9.57 -2.49
CA ASP A 41 -10.35 10.39 -1.67
C ASP A 41 -9.55 9.58 -0.64
N ALA A 42 -10.18 8.63 0.08
CA ALA A 42 -9.48 7.81 1.07
C ALA A 42 -8.51 6.84 0.40
N ARG A 43 -8.88 6.26 -0.75
CA ARG A 43 -7.98 5.42 -1.55
C ARG A 43 -6.80 6.25 -2.07
N ARG A 44 -7.08 7.48 -2.51
CA ARG A 44 -6.08 8.44 -2.98
C ARG A 44 -5.12 8.87 -1.89
N GLU A 45 -5.59 9.16 -0.70
CA GLU A 45 -4.74 9.47 0.47
C GLU A 45 -3.81 8.31 0.82
N ARG A 46 -4.35 7.07 0.85
CA ARG A 46 -3.55 5.86 1.08
C ARG A 46 -2.48 5.67 0.00
N TRP A 47 -2.85 5.89 -1.26
CA TRP A 47 -1.91 5.83 -2.38
C TRP A 47 -0.80 6.89 -2.26
N LEU A 48 -1.13 8.15 -2.00
CA LEU A 48 -0.15 9.23 -1.83
C LEU A 48 0.83 8.93 -0.69
N MET A 49 0.33 8.40 0.44
CA MET A 49 1.20 7.98 1.54
C MET A 49 2.16 6.85 1.12
N CYS A 50 1.69 5.90 0.32
CA CYS A 50 2.53 4.81 -0.18
C CYS A 50 3.56 5.29 -1.22
N GLU A 51 3.21 6.25 -2.09
CA GLU A 51 4.15 6.88 -3.04
C GLU A 51 5.28 7.64 -2.32
N ASP A 52 4.95 8.42 -1.29
CA ASP A 52 5.95 9.11 -0.46
C ASP A 52 6.87 8.10 0.23
N LEU A 53 6.29 7.05 0.83
CA LEU A 53 7.07 5.99 1.47
C LEU A 53 7.99 5.27 0.47
N ALA A 54 7.51 4.96 -0.74
CA ALA A 54 8.33 4.35 -1.79
C ALA A 54 9.51 5.26 -2.16
N SER A 55 9.26 6.56 -2.33
CA SER A 55 10.30 7.55 -2.63
C SER A 55 11.38 7.63 -1.55
N GLN A 56 10.99 7.57 -0.28
CA GLN A 56 11.94 7.53 0.84
C GLN A 56 12.77 6.23 0.85
N LEU A 57 12.14 5.10 0.53
CA LEU A 57 12.79 3.78 0.53
C LEU A 57 13.76 3.58 -0.63
N VAL A 58 13.60 4.28 -1.76
CA VAL A 58 14.61 4.32 -2.84
C VAL A 58 15.98 4.71 -2.27
N SER A 59 16.02 5.76 -1.45
CA SER A 59 17.26 6.23 -0.82
C SER A 59 17.86 5.21 0.15
N VAL A 60 17.02 4.40 0.80
CA VAL A 60 17.46 3.31 1.68
C VAL A 60 18.05 2.16 0.86
N ALA A 61 17.37 1.76 -0.22
CA ALA A 61 17.79 0.67 -1.10
C ALA A 61 19.15 0.94 -1.77
N VAL A 62 19.34 2.14 -2.31
CA VAL A 62 20.62 2.55 -2.95
C VAL A 62 21.78 2.55 -1.95
N LYS A 63 21.55 3.02 -0.72
CA LYS A 63 22.58 3.02 0.33
C LYS A 63 22.96 1.60 0.77
N ASP A 64 21.97 0.70 0.87
CA ASP A 64 22.23 -0.69 1.24
C ASP A 64 23.05 -1.41 0.15
N ASP A 65 22.70 -1.20 -1.12
CA ASP A 65 23.40 -1.77 -2.28
C ASP A 65 24.87 -1.34 -2.39
N HIS A 66 25.15 -0.04 -2.18
CA HIS A 66 26.53 0.47 -2.21
C HIS A 66 27.38 -0.04 -1.03
N GLY A 67 26.77 -0.31 0.11
CA GLY A 67 27.46 -0.82 1.30
C GLY A 67 27.74 -2.33 1.24
N ARG A 68 26.93 -3.07 0.48
CA ARG A 68 27.06 -4.52 0.33
C ARG A 68 26.38 -4.98 -0.98
N PRO A 69 27.14 -5.41 -2.00
CA PRO A 69 26.55 -5.95 -3.23
C PRO A 69 25.88 -7.30 -2.92
N VAL A 70 24.59 -7.24 -2.61
CA VAL A 70 23.68 -8.38 -2.50
C VAL A 70 22.73 -8.34 -3.70
N PRO A 71 22.11 -9.46 -4.09
CA PRO A 71 21.09 -9.44 -5.13
C PRO A 71 19.97 -8.45 -4.77
N HIS A 72 19.48 -7.67 -5.74
CA HIS A 72 18.43 -6.68 -5.54
C HIS A 72 17.19 -7.23 -4.81
N GLU A 73 16.80 -8.47 -5.11
CA GLU A 73 15.71 -9.17 -4.43
C GLU A 73 15.92 -9.33 -2.92
N GLU A 74 17.17 -9.53 -2.48
CA GLU A 74 17.49 -9.65 -1.06
C GLU A 74 17.32 -8.31 -0.34
N THR A 75 17.73 -7.21 -0.99
CA THR A 75 17.51 -5.84 -0.50
C THR A 75 16.02 -5.53 -0.38
N LEU A 76 15.25 -5.81 -1.43
CA LEU A 76 13.79 -5.62 -1.45
C LEU A 76 13.10 -6.47 -0.36
N HIS A 77 13.53 -7.72 -0.18
CA HIS A 77 13.00 -8.59 0.86
C HIS A 77 13.26 -8.03 2.28
N ARG A 78 14.46 -7.50 2.54
CA ARG A 78 14.80 -6.86 3.82
C ARG A 78 13.96 -5.61 4.07
N ILE A 79 13.78 -4.78 3.06
CA ILE A 79 12.91 -3.59 3.12
C ILE A 79 11.47 -4.02 3.44
N ARG A 80 10.96 -5.03 2.73
CA ARG A 80 9.62 -5.59 2.96
C ARG A 80 9.43 -6.01 4.42
N LEU A 81 10.38 -6.77 4.97
CA LEU A 81 10.33 -7.20 6.37
C LEU A 81 10.44 -6.03 7.35
N ALA A 82 11.23 -5.00 7.05
CA ALA A 82 11.35 -3.81 7.88
C ALA A 82 10.03 -3.02 7.92
N VAL A 83 9.41 -2.78 6.76
CA VAL A 83 8.13 -2.06 6.67
C VAL A 83 6.99 -2.86 7.29
N ALA A 84 6.91 -4.17 7.04
CA ALA A 84 5.89 -5.04 7.63
C ALA A 84 5.90 -4.98 9.16
N ARG A 85 7.09 -4.99 9.77
CA ARG A 85 7.25 -4.89 11.23
C ARG A 85 6.78 -3.56 11.82
N LYS A 86 6.70 -2.49 11.02
CA LYS A 86 6.21 -1.19 11.47
C LYS A 86 4.69 -1.08 11.47
N GLY A 87 4.00 -1.90 10.67
CA GLY A 87 2.53 -1.90 10.59
C GLY A 87 1.93 -0.62 10.00
N TRP A 88 2.69 0.16 9.22
CA TRP A 88 2.21 1.40 8.60
C TRP A 88 1.26 1.20 7.42
N VAL A 89 1.37 0.04 6.77
CA VAL A 89 0.62 -0.33 5.57
C VAL A 89 0.03 -1.72 5.74
N SER A 90 -1.10 -1.96 5.07
CA SER A 90 -1.66 -3.30 4.93
C SER A 90 -0.74 -4.20 4.08
N MET A 91 -0.96 -5.51 4.10
CA MET A 91 -0.17 -6.45 3.30
C MET A 91 -0.31 -6.19 1.79
N ALA A 92 -1.52 -5.85 1.31
CA ALA A 92 -1.74 -5.55 -0.11
C ALA A 92 -1.05 -4.25 -0.53
N GLU A 93 -1.08 -3.22 0.32
CA GLU A 93 -0.34 -1.97 0.08
C GLU A 93 1.18 -2.21 0.13
N LEU A 94 1.65 -3.11 1.00
CA LEU A 94 3.06 -3.51 1.04
C LEU A 94 3.49 -4.25 -0.25
N ASP A 95 2.65 -5.14 -0.78
CA ASP A 95 2.88 -5.80 -2.07
C ASP A 95 3.02 -4.77 -3.19
N TRP A 96 2.06 -3.84 -3.26
CA TRP A 96 2.08 -2.76 -4.22
C TRP A 96 3.33 -1.87 -4.05
N LEU A 97 3.68 -1.50 -2.83
CA LEU A 97 4.83 -0.66 -2.52
C LEU A 97 6.17 -1.32 -2.93
N ILE A 98 6.32 -2.63 -2.72
CA ILE A 98 7.53 -3.34 -3.17
C ILE A 98 7.60 -3.40 -4.70
N LYS A 99 6.47 -3.62 -5.38
CA LYS A 99 6.41 -3.53 -6.85
C LYS A 99 6.79 -2.13 -7.33
N ARG A 100 6.24 -1.09 -6.70
CA ARG A 100 6.53 0.30 -7.02
C ARG A 100 8.01 0.66 -6.82
N LEU A 101 8.61 0.16 -5.75
CA LEU A 101 10.03 0.37 -5.47
C LEU A 101 10.94 -0.25 -6.53
N ARG A 102 10.58 -1.43 -7.06
CA ARG A 102 11.27 -2.05 -8.20
C ARG A 102 11.25 -1.17 -9.44
N GLU A 103 10.08 -0.61 -9.76
CA GLU A 103 9.92 0.29 -10.90
C GLU A 103 10.79 1.54 -10.78
N LEU A 104 10.80 2.18 -9.59
CA LEU A 104 11.58 3.39 -9.32
C LEU A 104 13.10 3.15 -9.36
N LEU A 105 13.56 1.96 -8.98
CA LEU A 105 14.97 1.57 -8.99
C LEU A 105 15.41 0.90 -10.30
N ALA A 106 14.46 0.58 -11.18
CA ALA A 106 14.67 -0.25 -12.37
C ALA A 106 15.28 -1.64 -12.05
N TRP A 107 14.73 -2.34 -11.04
CA TRP A 107 15.19 -3.65 -10.53
C TRP A 107 14.21 -4.82 -10.80
#